data_AF-A0AA36IR15-F1
#
_entry.id   AF-A0AA36IR15-F1
#
_cell.length_a   1.000
_cell.length_b   1.000
_cell.length_c   1.000
_cell.angle_alpha   90.00
_cell.angle_beta   90.00
_cell.angle_gamma   90.00
#
_symmetry.space_group_name_H-M   'P 1'
#
loop_
_entity.id
_entity.type
_entity.pdbx_description
1 polymer ?
#
loop_
_entity_poly.entity_id
_entity_poly.type
_entity_poly.pdbx_seq_one_letter_code
_entity_poly.pdbx_strand_id
1 'polypeptide(L)'
;MLDCCKETCADVKCTPFTLPIKANQHEVYPDGESQSFCCEPTCQAYTCDTRKGLTLDKAKAGLTHVSDETCCTATCSTVVCPEGYMTHPAKVNLDARSTACCEPLCSSHVCSAGWATDVSKATVVGNTDEVCCHRTCKIFSCSEGWAKNPAVESNIGVDDSTCCLPECIQYQPKCTGDYAPNPDANKTVGQTADVCCKKACSLFECGSGAVNVPNAKSVVAATDEECCEDSRCPSFRAKTEVKDGCNQLSKDDCENSYVKLKNTQTNKTDTLACKWADYGLCQVHELEPVNCAE
;
A
#
# COMPACT_ATOMS: atom_id res chain seq x y z
N MET A 1 4.89 36.73 -87.26
CA MET A 1 5.26 35.48 -86.58
C MET A 1 3.98 34.90 -86.03
N LEU A 2 3.53 33.77 -86.57
CA LEU A 2 2.37 33.04 -86.05
C LEU A 2 2.81 32.39 -84.74
N ASP A 3 2.21 32.78 -83.64
CA ASP A 3 2.48 32.25 -82.31
C ASP A 3 1.76 30.89 -82.18
N CYS A 4 2.28 29.86 -82.85
CA CYS A 4 1.68 28.53 -82.94
C CYS A 4 1.88 27.65 -81.69
N CYS A 5 2.51 28.17 -80.63
CA CYS A 5 2.88 27.40 -79.45
C CYS A 5 2.27 27.97 -78.16
N LYS A 6 1.01 28.41 -78.20
CA LYS A 6 0.31 28.73 -76.95
C LYS A 6 0.12 27.44 -76.16
N GLU A 7 0.68 27.39 -74.96
CA GLU A 7 0.51 26.27 -74.03
C GLU A 7 -0.97 25.99 -73.85
N THR A 8 -1.36 24.73 -74.02
CA THR A 8 -2.74 24.27 -73.77
C THR A 8 -2.81 23.67 -72.37
N CYS A 9 -4.01 23.45 -71.84
CA CYS A 9 -4.17 22.75 -70.55
C CYS A 9 -3.57 21.34 -70.53
N ALA A 10 -3.23 20.75 -71.69
CA ALA A 10 -2.54 19.47 -71.77
C ALA A 10 -1.11 19.50 -71.16
N ASP A 11 -0.45 20.66 -71.16
CA ASP A 11 0.94 20.81 -70.70
C ASP A 11 1.05 21.39 -69.26
N VAL A 12 -0.09 21.80 -68.68
CA VAL A 12 -0.12 22.43 -67.36
C VAL A 12 0.08 21.39 -66.25
N LYS A 13 1.13 21.58 -65.44
CA LYS A 13 1.35 20.80 -64.21
C LYS A 13 0.56 21.39 -63.05
N CYS A 14 -0.54 20.73 -62.73
CA CYS A 14 -1.37 21.07 -61.58
C CYS A 14 -0.61 20.95 -60.25
N THR A 15 -0.82 21.92 -59.35
CA THR A 15 -0.26 21.88 -57.99
C THR A 15 -0.83 20.69 -57.20
N PRO A 16 -0.18 20.26 -56.09
CA PRO A 16 -0.75 19.25 -55.21
C PRO A 16 -2.22 19.53 -54.87
N PHE A 17 -3.04 18.47 -54.81
CA PHE A 17 -4.48 18.53 -54.49
C PHE A 17 -5.38 19.12 -55.58
N THR A 18 -4.87 19.24 -56.80
CA THR A 18 -5.67 19.56 -57.99
C THR A 18 -5.43 18.52 -59.09
N LEU A 19 -6.43 18.27 -59.94
CA LEU A 19 -6.35 17.33 -61.07
C LEU A 19 -6.61 18.07 -62.39
N PRO A 20 -5.95 17.69 -63.50
CA PRO A 20 -6.18 18.33 -64.79
C PRO A 20 -7.60 18.04 -65.30
N ILE A 21 -8.30 19.08 -65.76
CA ILE A 21 -9.66 18.98 -66.30
C ILE A 21 -9.61 18.18 -67.60
N LYS A 22 -10.24 17.00 -67.66
CA LYS A 22 -10.13 16.10 -68.84
C LYS A 22 -10.87 16.57 -70.09
N ALA A 23 -11.81 17.51 -69.96
CA ALA A 23 -12.58 18.00 -71.09
C ALA A 23 -11.82 19.10 -71.85
N ASN A 24 -11.76 18.98 -73.18
CA ASN A 24 -11.26 20.00 -74.12
C ASN A 24 -9.85 20.55 -73.84
N GLN A 25 -8.96 19.75 -73.25
CA GLN A 25 -7.60 20.14 -72.85
C GLN A 25 -6.76 20.76 -73.98
N HIS A 26 -7.06 20.42 -75.24
CA HIS A 26 -6.34 20.89 -76.43
C HIS A 26 -6.91 22.17 -77.05
N GLU A 27 -8.10 22.62 -76.61
CA GLU A 27 -8.80 23.77 -77.20
C GLU A 27 -8.84 24.97 -76.25
N VAL A 28 -8.30 24.79 -75.06
CA VAL A 28 -8.32 25.77 -73.98
C VAL A 28 -6.93 26.36 -73.80
N TYR A 29 -6.86 27.69 -73.91
CA TYR A 29 -5.67 28.47 -73.65
C TYR A 29 -5.81 29.19 -72.31
N PRO A 30 -4.87 29.00 -71.36
CA PRO A 30 -4.90 29.73 -70.11
C PRO A 30 -4.58 31.21 -70.37
N ASP A 31 -5.54 32.09 -70.11
CA ASP A 31 -5.29 33.55 -70.11
C ASP A 31 -4.64 33.93 -68.78
N GLY A 32 -3.30 33.90 -68.74
CA GLY A 32 -2.47 34.31 -67.60
C GLY A 32 -1.94 33.14 -66.75
N GLU A 33 -1.18 33.46 -65.69
CA GLU A 33 -0.48 32.46 -64.84
C GLU A 33 -1.40 31.63 -63.93
N SER A 34 -2.72 31.84 -63.98
CA SER A 34 -3.63 31.15 -63.07
C SER A 34 -3.94 29.73 -63.56
N GLN A 35 -3.42 28.73 -62.85
CA GLN A 35 -3.70 27.30 -63.09
C GLN A 35 -5.18 26.92 -62.91
N SER A 36 -6.00 27.83 -62.38
CA SER A 36 -7.40 27.61 -62.03
C SER A 36 -8.29 27.20 -63.20
N PHE A 37 -7.88 27.51 -64.43
CA PHE A 37 -8.62 27.14 -65.64
C PHE A 37 -8.34 25.69 -66.08
N CYS A 38 -7.14 25.18 -65.81
CA CYS A 38 -6.71 23.86 -66.29
C CYS A 38 -6.76 22.77 -65.22
N CYS A 39 -6.92 23.15 -63.95
CA CYS A 39 -6.84 22.25 -62.81
C CYS A 39 -8.07 22.42 -61.90
N GLU A 40 -8.75 21.32 -61.61
CA GLU A 40 -9.87 21.28 -60.66
C GLU A 40 -9.38 20.87 -59.27
N PRO A 41 -9.88 21.51 -58.19
CA PRO A 41 -9.56 21.09 -56.83
C PRO A 41 -10.13 19.69 -56.55
N THR A 42 -9.34 18.88 -55.84
CA THR A 42 -9.83 17.62 -55.28
C THR A 42 -10.29 17.82 -53.85
N CYS A 43 -10.99 16.84 -53.29
CA CYS A 43 -11.37 16.85 -51.89
C CYS A 43 -10.19 17.02 -50.93
N GLN A 44 -8.96 16.65 -51.32
CA GLN A 44 -7.78 16.87 -50.50
C GLN A 44 -7.47 18.35 -50.25
N ALA A 45 -7.92 19.27 -51.12
CA ALA A 45 -7.83 20.71 -50.94
C ALA A 45 -9.03 21.33 -50.19
N TYR A 46 -10.09 20.54 -49.94
CA TYR A 46 -11.34 21.04 -49.37
C TYR A 46 -11.28 21.13 -47.84
N THR A 47 -11.87 22.21 -47.29
CA THR A 47 -12.03 22.39 -45.83
C THR A 47 -13.48 22.18 -45.45
N CYS A 48 -13.75 21.13 -44.68
CA CYS A 48 -15.09 20.79 -44.19
C CYS A 48 -15.61 21.80 -43.15
N ASP A 49 -16.91 22.06 -43.14
CA ASP A 49 -17.53 22.90 -42.10
C ASP A 49 -17.56 22.17 -40.74
N THR A 50 -16.57 22.44 -39.90
CA THR A 50 -16.44 21.83 -38.56
C THR A 50 -17.60 22.19 -37.62
N ARG A 51 -18.35 23.28 -37.88
CA ARG A 51 -19.54 23.65 -37.10
C ARG A 51 -20.70 22.68 -37.33
N LYS A 52 -20.69 21.95 -38.45
CA LYS A 52 -21.63 20.87 -38.76
C LYS A 52 -21.14 19.50 -38.25
N GLY A 53 -20.00 19.45 -37.56
CA GLY A 53 -19.38 18.19 -37.14
C GLY A 53 -18.91 17.35 -38.33
N LEU A 54 -18.27 17.99 -39.30
CA LEU A 54 -17.71 17.34 -40.48
C LEU A 54 -16.18 17.33 -40.43
N THR A 55 -15.59 16.25 -40.93
CA THR A 55 -14.14 16.12 -41.15
C THR A 55 -13.87 15.59 -42.56
N LEU A 56 -12.65 15.79 -43.06
CA LEU A 56 -12.28 15.36 -44.40
C LEU A 56 -12.32 13.83 -44.51
N ASP A 57 -13.09 13.32 -45.48
CA ASP A 57 -13.10 11.89 -45.80
C ASP A 57 -11.85 11.54 -46.62
N LYS A 58 -10.82 11.02 -45.95
CA LYS A 58 -9.57 10.62 -46.60
C LYS A 58 -9.77 9.61 -47.73
N ALA A 59 -10.83 8.79 -47.68
CA ALA A 59 -11.14 7.84 -48.74
C ALA A 59 -11.61 8.54 -50.04
N LYS A 60 -12.05 9.81 -49.94
CA LYS A 60 -12.55 10.62 -51.05
C LYS A 60 -11.56 11.68 -51.52
N ALA A 61 -10.32 11.67 -51.02
CA ALA A 61 -9.31 12.72 -51.29
C ALA A 61 -9.05 13.01 -52.79
N GLY A 62 -9.23 12.02 -53.67
CA GLY A 62 -9.05 12.15 -55.11
C GLY A 62 -10.30 12.54 -55.92
N LEU A 63 -11.47 12.69 -55.28
CA LEU A 63 -12.69 13.11 -55.99
C LEU A 63 -12.60 14.61 -56.34
N THR A 64 -13.05 14.95 -57.53
CA THR A 64 -13.33 16.32 -57.97
C THR A 64 -14.79 16.69 -57.61
N HIS A 65 -15.22 17.94 -57.84
CA HIS A 65 -16.51 18.49 -57.37
C HIS A 65 -16.60 18.64 -55.84
N VAL A 66 -15.72 19.50 -55.32
CA VAL A 66 -15.59 19.72 -53.88
C VAL A 66 -16.84 20.34 -53.25
N SER A 67 -17.38 19.67 -52.24
CA SER A 67 -18.51 20.10 -51.41
C SER A 67 -18.46 19.36 -50.07
N ASP A 68 -19.24 19.80 -49.07
CA ASP A 68 -19.37 19.08 -47.80
C ASP A 68 -19.90 17.65 -48.05
N GLU A 69 -20.90 17.49 -48.93
CA GLU A 69 -21.52 16.21 -49.26
C GLU A 69 -20.55 15.27 -50.01
N THR A 70 -19.75 15.82 -50.92
CA THR A 70 -18.78 15.05 -51.69
C THR A 70 -17.57 14.69 -50.82
N CYS A 71 -16.97 15.64 -50.11
CA CYS A 71 -15.63 15.50 -49.56
C CYS A 71 -15.56 15.16 -48.09
N CYS A 72 -16.62 15.38 -47.34
CA CYS A 72 -16.61 15.26 -45.89
C CYS A 72 -17.36 14.03 -45.41
N THR A 73 -17.05 13.65 -44.17
CA THR A 73 -17.77 12.65 -43.38
C THR A 73 -18.14 13.26 -42.04
N ALA A 74 -19.22 12.78 -41.45
CA ALA A 74 -19.63 13.18 -40.11
C ALA A 74 -18.55 12.77 -39.08
N THR A 75 -18.44 13.53 -38.00
CA THR A 75 -17.62 13.18 -36.84
C THR A 75 -18.48 12.66 -35.69
N CYS A 76 -17.86 12.03 -34.70
CA CYS A 76 -18.55 11.50 -33.53
C CYS A 76 -19.34 12.55 -32.72
N SER A 77 -19.09 13.86 -32.89
CA SER A 77 -19.88 14.91 -32.26
C SER A 77 -21.35 14.95 -32.73
N THR A 78 -21.64 14.36 -33.89
CA THR A 78 -23.01 14.28 -34.46
C THR A 78 -23.69 12.94 -34.19
N VAL A 79 -22.96 11.97 -33.64
CA VAL A 79 -23.49 10.63 -33.37
C VAL A 79 -24.32 10.65 -32.10
N VAL A 80 -25.56 10.16 -32.19
CA VAL A 80 -26.43 9.93 -31.03
C VAL A 80 -26.12 8.54 -30.48
N CYS A 81 -25.59 8.49 -29.26
CA CYS A 81 -25.27 7.21 -28.60
C CYS A 81 -26.51 6.55 -28.00
N PRO A 82 -26.56 5.21 -27.94
CA PRO A 82 -27.63 4.48 -27.27
C PRO A 82 -27.63 4.73 -25.76
N GLU A 83 -28.71 4.35 -25.07
CA GLU A 83 -28.81 4.46 -23.61
C GLU A 83 -27.64 3.74 -22.91
N GLY A 84 -27.05 4.41 -21.91
CA GLY A 84 -25.88 3.92 -21.20
C GLY A 84 -24.54 4.18 -21.91
N TYR A 85 -24.54 4.90 -23.04
CA TYR A 85 -23.33 5.27 -23.78
C TYR A 85 -23.25 6.78 -24.02
N MET A 86 -22.04 7.30 -24.19
CA MET A 86 -21.80 8.70 -24.53
C MET A 86 -20.56 8.87 -25.39
N THR A 87 -20.50 9.95 -26.18
CA THR A 87 -19.30 10.28 -26.97
C THR A 87 -18.18 10.73 -26.05
N HIS A 88 -17.05 10.02 -26.07
CA HIS A 88 -15.87 10.42 -25.31
C HIS A 88 -15.33 11.77 -25.82
N PRO A 89 -15.04 12.76 -24.95
CA PRO A 89 -14.56 14.09 -25.38
C PRO A 89 -13.33 14.06 -26.29
N ALA A 90 -12.41 13.12 -26.06
CA ALA A 90 -11.22 12.93 -26.92
C ALA A 90 -11.54 12.37 -28.32
N LYS A 91 -12.75 11.89 -28.57
CA LYS A 91 -13.16 11.24 -29.82
C LYS A 91 -14.11 12.07 -30.68
N VAL A 92 -14.51 13.27 -30.23
CA VAL A 92 -15.51 14.12 -30.93
C VAL A 92 -15.19 14.44 -32.39
N ASN A 93 -13.90 14.41 -32.76
CA ASN A 93 -13.40 14.70 -34.11
C ASN A 93 -13.07 13.45 -34.94
N LEU A 94 -13.28 12.24 -34.41
CA LEU A 94 -13.10 11.00 -35.18
C LEU A 94 -14.25 10.83 -36.17
N ASP A 95 -13.98 10.14 -37.28
CA ASP A 95 -14.97 9.76 -38.28
C ASP A 95 -16.12 8.97 -37.63
N ALA A 96 -17.36 9.41 -37.87
CA ALA A 96 -18.59 8.81 -37.34
C ALA A 96 -18.81 7.36 -37.80
N ARG A 97 -18.18 6.96 -38.91
CA ARG A 97 -18.19 5.57 -39.39
C ARG A 97 -17.31 4.65 -38.53
N SER A 98 -16.44 5.21 -37.69
CA SER A 98 -15.70 4.40 -36.72
C SER A 98 -16.68 3.89 -35.66
N THR A 99 -16.63 2.60 -35.36
CA THR A 99 -17.41 1.98 -34.27
C THR A 99 -17.00 2.49 -32.88
N ALA A 100 -16.05 3.41 -32.80
CA ALA A 100 -15.42 3.89 -31.58
C ALA A 100 -16.05 5.17 -31.02
N CYS A 101 -17.09 5.74 -31.65
CA CYS A 101 -17.66 7.02 -31.22
C CYS A 101 -18.31 6.97 -29.84
N CYS A 102 -19.06 5.91 -29.56
CA CYS A 102 -19.79 5.75 -28.31
C CYS A 102 -19.05 4.82 -27.37
N GLU A 103 -18.85 5.28 -26.14
CA GLU A 103 -18.27 4.51 -25.06
C GLU A 103 -19.29 4.35 -23.92
N PRO A 104 -19.27 3.21 -23.21
CA PRO A 104 -20.18 2.98 -22.10
C PRO A 104 -19.97 4.00 -20.98
N LEU A 105 -21.05 4.32 -20.29
CA LEU A 105 -21.04 5.08 -19.05
C LEU A 105 -20.82 4.14 -17.87
N CYS A 106 -20.23 4.65 -16.81
CA CYS A 106 -20.03 3.88 -15.57
C CYS A 106 -21.33 3.38 -14.94
N SER A 107 -22.49 3.99 -15.23
CA SER A 107 -23.80 3.46 -14.83
C SER A 107 -24.11 2.07 -15.41
N SER A 108 -23.45 1.70 -16.51
CA SER A 108 -23.58 0.38 -17.15
C SER A 108 -22.50 -0.61 -16.71
N HIS A 109 -21.49 -0.16 -15.96
CA HIS A 109 -20.36 -0.98 -15.55
C HIS A 109 -20.69 -1.79 -14.29
N VAL A 110 -20.36 -3.08 -14.30
CA VAL A 110 -20.52 -3.97 -13.14
C VAL A 110 -19.16 -4.15 -12.48
N CYS A 111 -19.04 -3.66 -11.25
CA CYS A 111 -17.79 -3.72 -10.49
C CYS A 111 -17.38 -5.16 -10.16
N SER A 112 -16.10 -5.48 -10.36
CA SER A 112 -15.57 -6.80 -10.01
C SER A 112 -15.55 -7.05 -8.50
N ALA A 113 -15.26 -8.30 -8.10
CA ALA A 113 -15.12 -8.66 -6.69
C ALA A 113 -14.07 -7.79 -5.98
N GLY A 114 -14.47 -7.15 -4.89
CA GLY A 114 -13.61 -6.23 -4.15
C GLY A 114 -13.73 -4.76 -4.55
N TRP A 115 -14.66 -4.44 -5.44
CA TRP A 115 -15.02 -3.08 -5.82
C TRP A 115 -16.49 -2.82 -5.52
N ALA A 116 -16.83 -1.56 -5.26
CA ALA A 116 -18.20 -1.09 -5.03
C ALA A 116 -18.55 0.00 -6.04
N THR A 117 -19.79 0.04 -6.51
CA THR A 117 -20.25 1.03 -7.50
C THR A 117 -20.06 2.46 -7.00
N ASP A 118 -19.44 3.30 -7.81
CA ASP A 118 -19.34 4.74 -7.56
C ASP A 118 -20.50 5.48 -8.23
N VAL A 119 -21.60 5.64 -7.50
CA VAL A 119 -22.80 6.33 -8.00
C VAL A 119 -22.53 7.78 -8.42
N SER A 120 -21.48 8.42 -7.87
CA SER A 120 -21.10 9.78 -8.24
C SER A 120 -20.52 9.86 -9.66
N LYS A 121 -20.06 8.74 -10.20
CA LYS A 121 -19.48 8.63 -11.54
C LYS A 121 -20.43 8.05 -12.57
N ALA A 122 -21.72 7.89 -12.27
CA ALA A 122 -22.69 7.25 -13.16
C ALA A 122 -22.69 7.80 -14.61
N THR A 123 -22.43 9.11 -14.80
CA THR A 123 -22.38 9.77 -16.11
C THR A 123 -20.95 9.94 -16.68
N VAL A 124 -19.94 9.36 -16.04
CA VAL A 124 -18.56 9.36 -16.52
C VAL A 124 -18.42 8.27 -17.57
N VAL A 125 -17.75 8.58 -18.68
CA VAL A 125 -17.41 7.61 -19.71
C VAL A 125 -16.31 6.68 -19.18
N GLY A 126 -16.56 5.37 -19.22
CA GLY A 126 -15.64 4.35 -18.74
C GLY A 126 -16.28 2.97 -18.56
N ASN A 127 -15.44 1.95 -18.54
CA ASN A 127 -15.84 0.54 -18.35
C ASN A 127 -14.80 -0.28 -17.58
N THR A 128 -14.01 0.37 -16.72
CA THR A 128 -13.08 -0.33 -15.83
C THR A 128 -13.40 0.00 -14.38
N ASP A 129 -12.99 -0.88 -13.47
CA ASP A 129 -13.24 -0.69 -12.04
C ASP A 129 -12.54 0.57 -11.51
N GLU A 130 -11.34 0.87 -11.99
CA GLU A 130 -10.56 2.05 -11.59
C GLU A 130 -11.29 3.35 -11.96
N VAL A 131 -12.00 3.35 -13.08
CA VAL A 131 -12.78 4.50 -13.53
C VAL A 131 -14.10 4.55 -12.79
N CYS A 132 -14.83 3.44 -12.71
CA CYS A 132 -16.26 3.41 -12.37
C CYS A 132 -16.60 2.98 -10.95
N CYS A 133 -15.63 2.50 -10.17
CA CYS A 133 -15.86 1.88 -8.88
C CYS A 133 -14.92 2.43 -7.81
N HIS A 134 -15.27 2.17 -6.55
CA HIS A 134 -14.44 2.36 -5.38
C HIS A 134 -13.80 1.04 -4.95
N ARG A 135 -12.54 1.08 -4.55
CA ARG A 135 -11.88 -0.07 -3.93
C ARG A 135 -12.51 -0.34 -2.56
N THR A 136 -12.80 -1.60 -2.28
CA THR A 136 -13.24 -2.02 -0.94
C THR A 136 -12.07 -2.58 -0.14
N CYS A 137 -12.25 -2.70 1.17
CA CYS A 137 -11.28 -3.31 2.07
C CYS A 137 -10.95 -4.77 1.71
N LYS A 138 -11.79 -5.44 0.91
CA LYS A 138 -11.51 -6.81 0.42
C LYS A 138 -10.21 -6.91 -0.38
N ILE A 139 -9.87 -5.91 -1.17
CA ILE A 139 -8.65 -5.87 -2.01
C ILE A 139 -7.59 -4.89 -1.48
N PHE A 140 -7.83 -4.32 -0.30
CA PHE A 140 -6.86 -3.46 0.36
C PHE A 140 -5.77 -4.31 1.03
N SER A 141 -4.52 -3.87 0.90
CA SER A 141 -3.37 -4.51 1.55
C SER A 141 -2.94 -3.68 2.75
N CYS A 142 -3.01 -4.28 3.94
CA CYS A 142 -2.61 -3.64 5.17
C CYS A 142 -1.09 -3.39 5.22
N SER A 143 -0.68 -2.25 5.79
CA SER A 143 0.73 -1.93 6.01
C SER A 143 1.33 -2.75 7.17
N GLU A 144 2.64 -2.59 7.40
CA GLU A 144 3.33 -3.32 8.47
C GLU A 144 2.75 -2.99 9.86
N GLY A 145 2.44 -4.04 10.62
CA GLY A 145 1.81 -3.92 11.93
C GLY A 145 0.28 -3.78 11.88
N TRP A 146 -0.33 -4.11 10.76
CA TRP A 146 -1.77 -4.18 10.59
C TRP A 146 -2.17 -5.51 9.94
N ALA A 147 -3.28 -6.08 10.41
CA ALA A 147 -3.87 -7.29 9.85
C ALA A 147 -5.22 -6.97 9.23
N LYS A 148 -5.60 -7.72 8.18
CA LYS A 148 -6.87 -7.51 7.48
C LYS A 148 -8.06 -7.69 8.42
N ASN A 149 -9.02 -6.77 8.37
CA ASN A 149 -10.23 -6.85 9.17
C ASN A 149 -11.37 -7.54 8.37
N PRO A 150 -11.71 -8.81 8.67
CA PRO A 150 -12.75 -9.51 7.93
C PRO A 150 -14.15 -8.91 8.13
N ALA A 151 -14.38 -8.14 9.20
CA ALA A 151 -15.69 -7.56 9.50
C ALA A 151 -16.07 -6.39 8.59
N VAL A 152 -15.10 -5.81 7.85
CA VAL A 152 -15.29 -4.61 7.02
C VAL A 152 -14.88 -4.84 5.57
N GLU A 153 -14.74 -6.08 5.10
CA GLU A 153 -14.27 -6.36 3.73
C GLU A 153 -15.10 -5.67 2.63
N SER A 154 -16.41 -5.51 2.85
CA SER A 154 -17.32 -4.84 1.89
C SER A 154 -17.33 -3.32 2.00
N ASN A 155 -16.69 -2.73 3.01
CA ASN A 155 -16.65 -1.28 3.16
C ASN A 155 -15.71 -0.68 2.12
N ILE A 156 -16.07 0.50 1.63
CA ILE A 156 -15.16 1.34 0.85
C ILE A 156 -14.06 1.85 1.78
N GLY A 157 -12.80 1.63 1.42
CA GLY A 157 -11.67 2.02 2.24
C GLY A 157 -10.37 2.02 1.47
N VAL A 158 -9.50 2.97 1.82
CA VAL A 158 -8.24 3.25 1.12
C VAL A 158 -7.05 3.36 2.08
N ASP A 159 -7.26 3.06 3.37
CA ASP A 159 -6.25 3.15 4.42
C ASP A 159 -6.41 2.05 5.47
N ASP A 160 -5.35 1.87 6.27
CA ASP A 160 -5.29 0.84 7.31
C ASP A 160 -6.34 1.04 8.40
N SER A 161 -6.63 2.30 8.77
CA SER A 161 -7.58 2.60 9.85
C SER A 161 -9.01 2.19 9.50
N THR A 162 -9.33 2.17 8.19
CA THR A 162 -10.64 1.76 7.68
C THR A 162 -10.71 0.25 7.45
N CYS A 163 -9.63 -0.36 6.95
CA CYS A 163 -9.66 -1.73 6.41
C CYS A 163 -8.96 -2.79 7.27
N CYS A 164 -8.22 -2.39 8.28
CA CYS A 164 -7.33 -3.26 9.03
C CYS A 164 -7.54 -3.12 10.54
N LEU A 165 -7.04 -4.10 11.28
CA LEU A 165 -6.90 -4.07 12.74
C LEU A 165 -5.41 -3.98 13.06
N PRO A 166 -4.99 -3.13 14.00
CA PRO A 166 -3.58 -3.05 14.34
C PRO A 166 -3.13 -4.33 15.05
N GLU A 167 -1.94 -4.76 14.69
CA GLU A 167 -1.21 -5.83 15.35
C GLU A 167 -0.48 -5.28 16.58
N CYS A 168 -0.13 -6.16 17.50
CA CYS A 168 0.52 -5.78 18.76
C CYS A 168 1.87 -5.09 18.59
N ILE A 169 2.54 -5.22 17.44
CA ILE A 169 3.75 -4.43 17.14
C ILE A 169 3.51 -2.91 17.27
N GLN A 170 2.30 -2.45 16.92
CA GLN A 170 1.87 -1.05 17.07
C GLN A 170 1.66 -0.65 18.55
N TYR A 171 1.44 -1.64 19.42
CA TYR A 171 1.22 -1.44 20.85
C TYR A 171 2.50 -1.60 21.68
N GLN A 172 3.54 -2.29 21.20
CA GLN A 172 4.78 -2.53 21.95
C GLN A 172 5.38 -1.29 22.63
N PRO A 173 5.45 -0.10 21.99
CA PRO A 173 6.01 1.09 22.61
C PRO A 173 5.17 1.64 23.79
N LYS A 174 3.93 1.17 23.93
CA LYS A 174 3.00 1.55 25.01
C LYS A 174 3.07 0.59 26.21
N CYS A 175 3.81 -0.52 26.10
CA CYS A 175 4.08 -1.39 27.25
C CYS A 175 4.90 -0.62 28.28
N THR A 176 4.30 -0.31 29.43
CA THR A 176 4.90 0.47 30.51
C THR A 176 4.47 -0.08 31.86
N GLY A 177 5.13 0.36 32.94
CA GLY A 177 4.83 -0.08 34.30
C GLY A 177 5.23 -1.53 34.50
N ASP A 178 4.27 -2.38 34.85
CA ASP A 178 4.50 -3.81 35.07
C ASP A 178 4.29 -4.67 33.82
N TYR A 179 4.40 -4.06 32.64
CA TYR A 179 4.34 -4.73 31.35
C TYR A 179 5.54 -4.35 30.50
N ALA A 180 6.09 -5.32 29.78
CA ALA A 180 7.21 -5.14 28.88
C ALA A 180 6.86 -5.61 27.46
N PRO A 181 7.61 -5.16 26.44
CA PRO A 181 7.37 -5.58 25.08
C PRO A 181 7.40 -7.10 24.89
N ASN A 182 6.48 -7.62 24.08
CA ASN A 182 6.36 -9.04 23.71
C ASN A 182 6.58 -9.25 22.20
N PRO A 183 7.83 -9.40 21.74
CA PRO A 183 8.10 -9.62 20.31
C PRO A 183 7.36 -10.82 19.72
N ASP A 184 7.10 -11.85 20.53
CA ASP A 184 6.39 -13.08 20.11
C ASP A 184 4.93 -12.80 19.75
N ALA A 185 4.33 -11.74 20.32
CA ALA A 185 2.96 -11.32 20.03
C ALA A 185 2.87 -10.31 18.88
N ASN A 186 3.98 -9.90 18.24
CA ASN A 186 3.97 -8.78 17.28
C ASN A 186 2.97 -8.94 16.12
N LYS A 187 2.64 -10.18 15.73
CA LYS A 187 1.68 -10.52 14.66
C LYS A 187 0.27 -10.86 15.15
N THR A 188 0.02 -10.72 16.44
CA THR A 188 -1.30 -10.90 17.03
C THR A 188 -2.10 -9.62 16.90
N VAL A 189 -3.36 -9.72 16.50
CA VAL A 189 -4.30 -8.59 16.50
C VAL A 189 -4.62 -8.21 17.94
N GLY A 190 -4.41 -6.95 18.30
CA GLY A 190 -4.64 -6.48 19.66
C GLY A 190 -4.20 -5.04 19.88
N GLN A 191 -4.78 -4.41 20.91
CA GLN A 191 -4.45 -3.04 21.32
C GLN A 191 -4.46 -2.88 22.85
N THR A 192 -4.29 -3.97 23.59
CA THR A 192 -4.29 -3.94 25.06
C THR A 192 -2.98 -4.51 25.58
N ALA A 193 -2.57 -4.05 26.76
CA ALA A 193 -1.35 -4.53 27.39
C ALA A 193 -1.40 -6.05 27.65
N ASP A 194 -2.54 -6.58 28.07
CA ASP A 194 -2.69 -8.02 28.34
C ASP A 194 -2.56 -8.92 27.10
N VAL A 195 -2.88 -8.39 25.91
CA VAL A 195 -2.75 -9.14 24.65
C VAL A 195 -1.36 -8.94 24.04
N CYS A 196 -0.83 -7.73 24.14
CA CYS A 196 0.33 -7.31 23.35
C CYS A 196 1.65 -7.22 24.12
N CYS A 197 1.62 -7.21 25.44
CA CYS A 197 2.79 -7.11 26.30
C CYS A 197 2.97 -8.39 27.12
N LYS A 198 4.18 -8.63 27.62
CA LYS A 198 4.44 -9.63 28.66
C LYS A 198 4.32 -8.95 30.03
N LYS A 199 3.75 -9.64 31.01
CA LYS A 199 3.74 -9.15 32.39
C LYS A 199 5.16 -9.21 32.94
N ALA A 200 5.53 -8.18 33.69
CA ALA A 200 6.74 -8.19 34.50
C ALA A 200 6.52 -9.05 35.75
N CYS A 201 7.60 -9.55 36.32
CA CYS A 201 7.55 -10.36 37.54
C CYS A 201 6.98 -9.60 38.75
N SER A 202 6.89 -8.27 38.70
CA SER A 202 6.20 -7.48 39.73
C SER A 202 4.71 -7.78 39.86
N LEU A 203 4.05 -8.30 38.81
CA LEU A 203 2.66 -8.77 38.85
C LEU A 203 2.54 -10.27 39.14
N PHE A 204 3.66 -10.97 39.31
CA PHE A 204 3.66 -12.40 39.59
C PHE A 204 3.38 -12.63 41.07
N GLU A 205 2.46 -13.53 41.38
CA GLU A 205 2.16 -13.94 42.74
C GLU A 205 3.03 -15.14 43.11
N CYS A 206 4.09 -14.91 43.88
CA CYS A 206 4.92 -16.01 44.36
C CYS A 206 4.20 -16.87 45.39
N GLY A 207 4.38 -18.19 45.28
CA GLY A 207 3.88 -19.16 46.26
C GLY A 207 4.45 -18.96 47.67
N SER A 208 3.89 -19.67 48.64
CA SER A 208 4.35 -19.60 50.04
C SER A 208 5.84 -19.94 50.16
N GLY A 209 6.59 -19.08 50.85
CA GLY A 209 8.04 -19.24 51.03
C GLY A 209 8.89 -18.60 49.93
N ALA A 210 8.28 -18.01 48.91
CA ALA A 210 8.96 -17.30 47.85
C ALA A 210 8.58 -15.81 47.80
N VAL A 211 9.48 -14.99 47.25
CA VAL A 211 9.32 -13.54 47.03
C VAL A 211 9.75 -13.20 45.61
N ASN A 212 9.28 -12.08 45.08
CA ASN A 212 9.71 -11.64 43.75
C ASN A 212 11.21 -11.37 43.72
N VAL A 213 11.86 -11.72 42.61
CA VAL A 213 13.27 -11.41 42.36
C VAL A 213 13.57 -9.91 42.42
N PRO A 214 14.82 -9.48 42.67
CA PRO A 214 15.21 -8.07 42.52
C PRO A 214 14.82 -7.53 41.17
N ASN A 215 14.51 -6.24 41.13
CA ASN A 215 14.15 -5.57 39.88
C ASN A 215 12.99 -6.27 39.15
N ALA A 216 12.05 -6.90 39.87
CA ALA A 216 10.92 -7.64 39.29
C ALA A 216 10.12 -6.85 38.24
N LYS A 217 10.13 -5.51 38.30
CA LYS A 217 9.52 -4.63 37.28
C LYS A 217 10.22 -4.67 35.93
N SER A 218 11.50 -5.02 35.92
CA SER A 218 12.36 -5.12 34.73
C SER A 218 12.56 -6.57 34.26
N VAL A 219 12.16 -7.55 35.07
CA VAL A 219 12.24 -8.98 34.71
C VAL A 219 10.94 -9.38 34.04
N VAL A 220 11.06 -9.92 32.84
CA VAL A 220 9.93 -10.29 31.98
C VAL A 220 9.94 -11.80 31.83
N ALA A 221 9.07 -12.47 32.57
CA ALA A 221 9.04 -13.92 32.65
C ALA A 221 7.62 -14.42 32.95
N ALA A 222 7.41 -15.71 32.78
CA ALA A 222 6.09 -16.32 32.90
C ALA A 222 6.01 -17.44 33.96
N THR A 223 7.13 -17.79 34.61
CA THR A 223 7.16 -18.90 35.56
C THR A 223 7.65 -18.47 36.94
N ASP A 224 7.24 -19.23 37.96
CA ASP A 224 7.70 -19.09 39.33
C ASP A 224 9.23 -19.12 39.41
N GLU A 225 9.90 -19.99 38.67
CA GLU A 225 11.36 -20.13 38.73
C GLU A 225 12.12 -18.89 38.22
N GLU A 226 11.49 -18.11 37.35
CA GLU A 226 12.09 -16.91 36.76
C GLU A 226 11.70 -15.64 37.54
N CYS A 227 10.48 -15.61 38.09
CA CYS A 227 9.94 -14.43 38.76
C CYS A 227 10.07 -14.46 40.28
N CYS A 228 10.27 -15.63 40.86
CA CYS A 228 10.31 -15.84 42.29
C CYS A 228 11.65 -16.44 42.72
N GLU A 229 12.03 -16.10 43.93
CA GLU A 229 13.17 -16.67 44.64
C GLU A 229 12.77 -16.95 46.09
N ASP A 230 13.62 -17.65 46.83
CA ASP A 230 13.35 -17.98 48.23
C ASP A 230 13.19 -16.71 49.08
N SER A 231 12.18 -16.68 49.96
CA SER A 231 11.90 -15.55 50.87
C SER A 231 13.06 -15.16 51.79
N ARG A 232 14.06 -16.02 51.95
CA ARG A 232 15.31 -15.72 52.67
C ARG A 232 16.28 -14.87 51.85
N CYS A 233 16.16 -14.82 50.53
CA CYS A 233 17.10 -14.13 49.62
C CYS A 233 17.30 -12.63 49.90
N PRO A 234 16.27 -11.84 50.23
CA PRO A 234 16.48 -10.44 50.65
C PRO A 234 17.42 -10.30 51.86
N SER A 235 17.38 -11.26 52.80
CA SER A 235 18.28 -11.24 53.97
C SER A 235 19.72 -11.58 53.61
N PHE A 236 19.94 -12.43 52.61
CA PHE A 236 21.26 -12.77 52.09
C PHE A 236 21.90 -11.59 51.37
N ARG A 237 21.14 -10.84 50.57
CA ARG A 237 21.67 -9.64 49.88
C ARG A 237 22.06 -8.50 50.82
N ALA A 238 21.60 -8.53 52.07
CA ALA A 238 22.02 -7.59 53.11
C ALA A 238 23.29 -8.03 53.86
N LYS A 239 23.78 -9.26 53.64
CA LYS A 239 24.98 -9.84 54.26
C LYS A 239 26.20 -9.69 53.34
N THR A 240 27.39 -9.88 53.92
CA THR A 240 28.67 -9.85 53.21
C THR A 240 29.02 -11.23 52.66
N GLU A 241 29.36 -11.33 51.38
CA GLU A 241 29.89 -12.57 50.81
C GLU A 241 31.31 -12.85 51.32
N VAL A 242 31.56 -14.05 51.84
CA VAL A 242 32.90 -14.51 52.24
C VAL A 242 33.36 -15.66 51.35
N LYS A 243 34.55 -15.51 50.75
CA LYS A 243 35.08 -16.45 49.75
C LYS A 243 35.76 -17.68 50.35
N ASP A 244 36.34 -17.53 51.54
CA ASP A 244 37.16 -18.55 52.19
C ASP A 244 36.39 -19.39 53.22
N GLY A 245 35.05 -19.39 53.14
CA GLY A 245 34.18 -20.03 54.10
C GLY A 245 33.97 -19.23 55.39
N CYS A 246 33.21 -19.80 56.32
CA CYS A 246 32.81 -19.11 57.55
C CYS A 246 33.85 -19.20 58.70
N ASN A 247 34.82 -20.12 58.63
CA ASN A 247 35.58 -20.63 59.79
C ASN A 247 36.55 -19.65 60.48
N GLN A 248 36.65 -18.38 60.07
CA GLN A 248 37.61 -17.40 60.61
C GLN A 248 36.98 -16.04 60.95
N LEU A 249 35.66 -15.94 60.85
CA LEU A 249 34.96 -14.69 61.11
C LEU A 249 34.86 -14.41 62.61
N SER A 250 34.83 -13.13 62.99
CA SER A 250 34.39 -12.75 64.34
C SER A 250 32.91 -13.10 64.52
N LYS A 251 32.41 -13.08 65.76
CA LYS A 251 30.97 -13.32 66.01
C LYS A 251 30.07 -12.39 65.20
N ASP A 252 30.41 -11.10 65.16
CA ASP A 252 29.60 -10.10 64.48
C ASP A 252 29.70 -10.23 62.95
N ASP A 253 30.89 -10.52 62.42
CA ASP A 253 31.06 -10.76 60.98
C ASP A 253 30.37 -12.05 60.56
N CYS A 254 30.41 -13.10 61.40
CA CYS A 254 29.79 -14.39 61.14
C CYS A 254 28.28 -14.26 60.92
N GLU A 255 27.58 -13.60 61.84
CA GLU A 255 26.13 -13.41 61.76
C GLU A 255 25.72 -12.48 60.61
N ASN A 256 26.66 -11.74 60.02
CA ASN A 256 26.43 -10.84 58.89
C ASN A 256 27.07 -11.33 57.58
N SER A 257 27.46 -12.62 57.50
CA SER A 257 28.11 -13.18 56.31
C SER A 257 27.36 -14.35 55.68
N TYR A 258 27.64 -14.60 54.40
CA TYR A 258 27.17 -15.77 53.66
C TYR A 258 28.26 -16.33 52.73
N VAL A 259 28.11 -17.59 52.34
CA VAL A 259 28.99 -18.26 51.36
C VAL A 259 28.19 -18.72 50.15
N LYS A 260 28.80 -18.66 48.96
CA LYS A 260 28.27 -19.28 47.73
C LYS A 260 29.03 -20.58 47.46
N LEU A 261 28.31 -21.68 47.37
CA LEU A 261 28.87 -22.99 47.05
C LEU A 261 28.22 -23.52 45.77
N LYS A 262 29.03 -24.09 44.87
CA LYS A 262 28.49 -24.74 43.67
C LYS A 262 27.95 -26.12 44.04
N ASN A 263 26.65 -26.34 43.84
CA ASN A 263 26.02 -27.63 44.01
C ASN A 263 26.39 -28.56 42.85
N THR A 264 27.09 -29.65 43.15
CA THR A 264 27.56 -30.59 42.13
C THR A 264 26.44 -31.46 41.54
N GLN A 265 25.30 -31.58 42.22
CA GLN A 265 24.16 -32.37 41.75
C GLN A 265 23.27 -31.56 40.82
N THR A 266 22.99 -30.31 41.16
CA THR A 266 22.09 -29.44 40.37
C THR A 266 22.83 -28.53 39.40
N ASN A 267 24.16 -28.42 39.53
CA ASN A 267 25.02 -27.46 38.82
C ASN A 267 24.62 -25.99 39.04
N LYS A 268 23.83 -25.69 40.10
CA LYS A 268 23.45 -24.35 40.52
C LYS A 268 24.39 -23.83 41.61
N THR A 269 24.38 -22.52 41.82
CA THR A 269 25.09 -21.88 42.94
C THR A 269 24.12 -21.71 44.10
N ASP A 270 24.48 -22.33 45.21
CA ASP A 270 23.72 -22.32 46.44
C ASP A 270 24.28 -21.27 47.39
N THR A 271 23.40 -20.50 48.03
CA THR A 271 23.75 -19.52 49.06
C THR A 271 23.46 -20.08 50.44
N LEU A 272 24.44 -20.02 51.35
CA LEU A 272 24.34 -20.56 52.71
C LEU A 272 24.77 -19.49 53.73
N ALA A 273 24.03 -19.38 54.82
CA ALA A 273 24.34 -18.42 55.88
C ALA A 273 25.48 -18.93 56.77
N CYS A 274 26.35 -18.02 57.20
CA CYS A 274 27.22 -18.30 58.33
C CYS A 274 26.43 -18.12 59.65
N LYS A 275 26.77 -18.91 60.67
CA LYS A 275 26.21 -18.79 62.03
C LYS A 275 27.26 -19.08 63.09
N TRP A 276 27.21 -18.31 64.17
CA TRP A 276 28.08 -18.51 65.31
C TRP A 276 27.57 -19.67 66.16
N ALA A 277 28.43 -20.67 66.39
CA ALA A 277 28.10 -21.80 67.25
C ALA A 277 28.45 -21.52 68.71
N ASP A 278 27.76 -22.20 69.64
CA ASP A 278 27.94 -22.02 71.09
C ASP A 278 29.36 -22.34 71.58
N TYR A 279 30.13 -23.12 70.82
CA TYR A 279 31.53 -23.44 71.09
C TYR A 279 32.52 -22.39 70.54
N GLY A 280 32.04 -21.20 70.15
CA GLY A 280 32.91 -20.07 69.81
C GLY A 280 33.55 -20.16 68.42
N LEU A 281 32.90 -20.85 67.48
CA LEU A 281 33.33 -20.95 66.09
C LEU A 281 32.22 -20.54 65.14
N CYS A 282 32.57 -19.80 64.10
CA CYS A 282 31.67 -19.51 62.99
C CYS A 282 31.65 -20.68 62.00
N GLN A 283 30.48 -21.14 61.61
CA GLN A 283 30.33 -22.24 60.66
C GLN A 283 29.21 -21.97 59.66
N VAL A 284 29.19 -22.73 58.57
CA VAL A 284 28.05 -22.73 57.66
C VAL A 284 26.86 -23.33 58.40
N HIS A 285 25.74 -22.60 58.48
CA HIS A 285 24.51 -23.10 59.08
C HIS A 285 23.71 -23.90 58.06
N GLU A 286 23.53 -25.19 58.30
CA GLU A 286 22.62 -26.06 57.53
C GLU A 286 21.13 -25.70 57.80
N LEU A 287 20.18 -25.90 56.87
CA LEU A 287 19.79 -27.22 56.34
C LEU A 287 19.34 -27.26 54.86
N GLU A 288 19.08 -26.14 54.19
CA GLU A 288 18.66 -26.15 52.78
C GLU A 288 19.26 -24.96 52.03
N PRO A 289 20.07 -25.21 51.00
CA PRO A 289 20.61 -24.15 50.17
C PRO A 289 19.50 -23.35 49.49
N VAL A 290 19.70 -22.04 49.38
CA VAL A 290 18.80 -21.17 48.60
C VAL A 290 19.45 -20.73 47.31
N ASN A 291 18.65 -20.70 46.25
CA ASN A 291 19.01 -20.09 44.98
C ASN A 291 18.40 -18.69 44.93
N CYS A 292 19.25 -17.67 45.00
CA CYS A 292 18.84 -16.28 44.97
C CYS A 292 19.21 -15.67 43.62
N ALA A 293 18.29 -14.91 43.03
CA ALA A 293 18.59 -14.13 41.83
C ALA A 293 19.54 -12.98 42.21
N GLU A 294 20.54 -12.76 41.36
CA GLU A 294 21.49 -11.65 41.50
C GLU A 294 20.94 -10.34 40.94
#